data_AF-A0A958HWP4-F1
#
_entry.id   AF-A0A958HWP4-F1
#
_cell.length_a   1.000
_cell.length_b   1.000
_cell.length_c   1.000
_cell.angle_alpha   90.00
_cell.angle_beta   90.00
_cell.angle_gamma   90.00
#
_symmetry.space_group_name_H-M   'P 1'
#
loop_
_entity.id
_entity.type
_entity.pdbx_description
1 polymer ?
#
loop_
_entity_poly.entity_id
_entity_poly.type
_entity_poly.pdbx_seq_one_letter_code
_entity_poly.pdbx_strand_id
1 'polypeptide(L)'
;KPETGDVTSMGYYIFGGYQVTPNVELVGRFETYDPDTDVDENAVNFITLGVVFKEFSGKVNHKLTGAVVLPSEQGTSVDNTTAYAMWQLVF
;
A
#
# COMPACT_ATOMS: atom_id res chain seq x y z
N LYS A 1 12.97 23.99 29.75
CA LYS A 1 11.60 23.98 29.17
C LYS A 1 11.79 23.32 27.81
N PRO A 2 11.26 22.12 27.52
CA PRO A 2 11.35 21.64 26.16
C PRO A 2 10.47 22.57 25.32
N GLU A 3 11.04 23.13 24.27
CA GLU A 3 10.27 23.84 23.26
C GLU A 3 9.35 22.79 22.64
N THR A 4 8.04 22.95 22.83
CA THR A 4 7.06 22.17 22.07
C THR A 4 7.12 22.70 20.64
N GLY A 5 8.09 22.20 19.87
CA GLY A 5 8.10 22.34 18.42
C GLY A 5 6.84 21.70 17.87
N ASP A 6 6.20 22.36 16.91
CA ASP A 6 5.08 21.79 16.19
C ASP A 6 5.59 20.61 15.38
N VAL A 7 4.95 19.44 15.51
CA VAL A 7 5.24 18.28 14.65
C VAL A 7 4.31 18.37 13.45
N THR A 8 4.88 18.54 12.26
CA THR A 8 4.12 18.57 11.00
C THR A 8 4.36 17.27 10.24
N SER A 9 3.30 16.52 9.96
CA SER A 9 3.40 15.27 9.18
C SER A 9 2.85 15.45 7.77
N MET A 10 3.43 14.76 6.80
CA MET A 10 2.99 14.77 5.41
C MET A 10 2.99 13.36 4.82
N GLY A 11 2.04 13.08 3.94
CA GLY A 11 2.05 11.82 3.21
C GLY A 11 1.32 11.94 1.87
N TYR A 12 1.76 11.17 0.91
CA TYR A 12 1.10 11.06 -0.39
C TYR A 12 1.17 9.62 -0.89
N TYR A 13 0.26 9.30 -1.80
CA TYR A 13 0.29 8.02 -2.48
C TYR A 13 -0.14 8.17 -3.92
N ILE A 14 0.33 7.24 -4.74
CA ILE A 14 -0.15 7.03 -6.10
C ILE A 14 -0.55 5.56 -6.23
N PHE A 15 -1.69 5.34 -6.86
CA PHE A 15 -2.25 4.01 -7.09
C PHE A 15 -2.56 3.85 -8.57
N GLY A 16 -2.23 2.68 -9.11
CA GLY A 16 -2.52 2.30 -10.49
C GLY A 16 -3.00 0.87 -10.56
N GLY A 17 -3.95 0.62 -11.47
CA GLY A 17 -4.44 -0.71 -11.80
C GLY A 17 -4.41 -0.93 -13.30
N TYR A 18 -4.10 -2.15 -13.73
CA TYR A 18 -4.17 -2.56 -15.13
C TYR A 18 -4.90 -3.88 -15.27
N GLN A 19 -6.01 -3.86 -16.01
CA GLN A 19 -6.80 -5.05 -16.28
C GLN A 19 -6.16 -5.87 -17.40
N VAL A 20 -5.55 -7.00 -17.05
CA VAL A 20 -4.88 -7.90 -18.00
C VAL A 20 -5.90 -8.76 -18.73
N THR A 21 -6.92 -9.22 -18.01
CA THR A 21 -8.06 -9.98 -18.55
C THR A 21 -9.36 -9.52 -17.87
N PRO A 22 -10.55 -9.87 -18.37
CA PRO A 22 -11.82 -9.50 -17.72
C PRO A 22 -11.90 -9.87 -16.24
N ASN A 23 -11.16 -10.90 -15.83
CA ASN A 23 -11.17 -11.43 -14.47
C ASN A 23 -9.90 -11.12 -13.67
N VAL A 24 -8.86 -10.54 -14.28
CA VAL A 24 -7.55 -10.32 -13.63
C VAL A 24 -7.10 -8.87 -13.76
N GLU A 25 -6.81 -8.26 -12.63
CA GLU A 25 -6.27 -6.90 -12.53
C GLU A 25 -4.95 -6.92 -11.75
N LEU A 26 -3.91 -6.34 -12.32
CA LEU A 26 -2.67 -6.06 -11.61
C LEU A 26 -2.80 -4.69 -10.94
N VAL A 27 -2.35 -4.57 -9.70
CA VAL A 27 -2.41 -3.32 -8.94
C VAL A 27 -1.04 -2.96 -8.40
N GLY A 28 -0.75 -1.67 -8.39
CA GLY A 28 0.46 -1.10 -7.83
C GLY A 28 0.10 0.11 -6.98
N ARG A 29 0.75 0.26 -5.84
CA ARG A 29 0.65 1.43 -4.98
C ARG A 29 2.03 1.84 -4.54
N PHE A 30 2.32 3.13 -4.62
CA PHE A 30 3.48 3.73 -3.98
C PHE A 30 2.98 4.74 -2.96
N GLU A 31 3.49 4.64 -1.73
CA GLU A 31 3.14 5.51 -0.60
C GLU A 31 4.42 6.07 -0.02
N THR A 32 4.37 7.35 0.36
CA THR A 32 5.40 8.01 1.17
C THR A 32 4.72 8.64 2.37
N TYR A 33 5.30 8.45 3.55
CA TYR A 33 4.86 9.06 4.79
C TYR A 33 6.05 9.63 5.55
N ASP A 34 6.00 10.92 5.82
CA ASP A 34 6.93 11.66 6.65
C ASP A 34 6.21 12.02 7.98
N PRO A 35 6.61 11.41 9.11
CA PRO A 35 5.98 11.67 10.40
C PRO A 35 6.31 13.06 10.96
N ASP A 36 7.42 13.68 10.57
CA ASP A 36 7.88 14.97 11.07
C ASP A 36 8.78 15.66 10.03
N THR A 37 8.20 16.59 9.28
CA THR A 37 8.86 17.30 8.17
C THR A 37 10.01 18.21 8.62
N ASP A 38 10.15 18.45 9.92
CA ASP A 38 11.25 19.24 10.49
C ASP A 38 12.46 18.37 10.85
N VAL A 39 12.35 17.03 10.73
CA VAL A 39 13.43 16.06 10.94
C VAL A 39 13.82 15.42 9.63
N ASP A 40 15.06 15.69 9.19
CA ASP A 40 15.61 15.06 7.99
C ASP A 40 15.73 13.53 8.14
N GLU A 41 15.52 12.80 7.04
CA GLU A 41 15.74 11.35 6.92
C GLU A 41 14.89 10.48 7.89
N ASN A 42 13.60 10.78 8.03
CA ASN A 42 12.65 9.97 8.80
C ASN A 42 11.49 9.41 7.95
N ALA A 43 11.48 9.70 6.65
CA ALA A 43 10.40 9.30 5.76
C ALA A 43 10.40 7.80 5.49
N VAL A 44 9.20 7.22 5.46
CA VAL A 44 8.95 5.81 5.17
C VAL A 44 8.20 5.70 3.85
N ASN A 45 8.72 4.87 2.95
CA ASN A 45 8.11 4.57 1.67
C ASN A 45 7.58 3.13 1.67
N PHE A 46 6.48 2.90 0.97
CA PHE A 46 5.93 1.57 0.76
C PHE A 46 5.62 1.37 -0.72
N ILE A 47 6.09 0.26 -1.28
CA ILE A 47 5.68 -0.23 -2.59
C ILE A 47 4.79 -1.44 -2.37
N THR A 48 3.54 -1.35 -2.81
CA THR A 48 2.62 -2.49 -2.84
C THR A 48 2.44 -2.96 -4.27
N LEU A 49 2.66 -4.25 -4.52
CA LEU A 49 2.37 -4.91 -5.79
C LEU A 49 1.38 -6.03 -5.56
N GLY A 50 0.33 -6.11 -6.38
CA GLY A 50 -0.71 -7.11 -6.18
C GLY A 50 -1.41 -7.55 -7.45
N VAL A 51 -2.18 -8.62 -7.29
CA VAL A 51 -3.07 -9.19 -8.29
C VAL A 51 -4.45 -9.40 -7.69
N VAL A 52 -5.47 -9.07 -8.46
CA VAL A 52 -6.88 -9.22 -8.10
C VAL A 52 -7.56 -10.11 -9.13
N PHE A 53 -8.10 -11.22 -8.66
CA PHE A 53 -9.00 -12.08 -9.41
C PHE A 53 -10.44 -11.75 -9.06
N LYS A 54 -11.29 -11.52 -10.07
CA LYS A 54 -12.70 -11.18 -9.90
C LYS A 54 -13.55 -12.14 -10.72
N GLU A 55 -14.51 -12.80 -10.06
CA GLU A 55 -15.50 -13.63 -10.72
C GLU A 55 -16.90 -13.10 -10.42
N PHE A 56 -17.60 -12.66 -11.47
CA PHE A 56 -18.93 -12.07 -11.38
C PHE A 56 -19.95 -13.05 -11.96
N SER A 57 -20.59 -13.85 -11.10
CA SER A 57 -21.57 -14.87 -11.51
C SER A 57 -23.04 -14.36 -11.49
N GLY A 58 -23.25 -13.08 -11.16
CA GLY A 58 -24.57 -12.44 -11.13
C GLY A 58 -25.44 -12.75 -9.90
N LYS A 59 -25.17 -13.84 -9.17
CA LYS A 59 -25.81 -14.14 -7.87
C LYS A 59 -24.88 -13.99 -6.68
N VAL A 60 -23.60 -14.27 -6.88
CA VAL A 60 -22.52 -14.08 -5.90
C VAL A 60 -21.29 -13.59 -6.66
N ASN A 61 -20.67 -12.53 -6.17
CA ASN A 61 -19.44 -12.01 -6.74
C ASN A 61 -18.28 -12.32 -5.80
N HIS A 62 -17.23 -12.91 -6.37
CA HIS A 62 -16.03 -13.30 -5.65
C HIS A 62 -14.88 -12.40 -6.06
N LYS A 63 -14.10 -11.94 -5.09
CA LYS A 63 -12.86 -11.22 -5.33
C LYS A 63 -11.75 -11.84 -4.47
N LEU A 64 -10.69 -12.28 -5.10
CA LEU A 64 -9.47 -12.74 -4.44
C LEU A 64 -8.36 -11.73 -4.74
N THR A 65 -7.70 -11.21 -3.71
CA THR A 65 -6.59 -10.26 -3.84
C THR A 65 -5.36 -10.85 -3.16
N GLY A 66 -4.24 -10.89 -3.86
CA GLY A 66 -2.93 -11.18 -3.27
C GLY A 66 -2.01 -10.00 -3.50
N ALA A 67 -1.24 -9.60 -2.49
CA ALA A 67 -0.27 -8.52 -2.64
C ALA A 67 0.95 -8.69 -1.72
N VAL A 68 2.05 -8.06 -2.12
CA VAL A 68 3.28 -7.91 -1.34
C VAL A 68 3.52 -6.41 -1.11
N VAL A 69 3.95 -6.09 0.10
CA VAL A 69 4.29 -4.74 0.56
C VAL A 69 5.78 -4.73 0.90
N LEU A 70 6.50 -3.84 0.24
CA LEU A 70 7.94 -3.65 0.34
C LEU A 70 8.18 -2.28 1.01
N PRO A 71 8.50 -2.24 2.31
CA PRO A 71 8.87 -0.99 2.98
C PRO A 71 10.30 -0.56 2.58
N SER A 72 10.52 0.74 2.54
CA SER A 72 11.83 1.36 2.36
C SER A 72 11.90 2.62 3.23
N GLU A 73 12.77 2.60 4.23
CA GLU A 73 12.99 3.71 5.15
C GLU A 73 14.23 4.52 4.71
N GLN A 74 14.17 5.84 4.80
CA GLN A 74 15.36 6.68 4.69
C GLN A 74 16.10 6.57 6.03
N GLY A 75 17.09 5.67 6.13
CA GLY A 75 17.83 5.43 7.38
C GLY A 75 18.28 3.99 7.56
N THR A 76 18.10 3.43 8.75
CA THR A 76 18.45 2.01 9.00
C THR A 76 17.48 1.12 8.24
N SER A 77 17.99 0.29 7.34
CA SER A 77 17.18 -0.67 6.58
C SER A 77 16.45 -1.65 7.52
N VAL A 78 15.15 -1.46 7.70
CA VAL A 78 14.27 -2.46 8.30
C VAL A 78 13.65 -3.31 7.20
N ASP A 79 14.09 -4.58 7.10
CA ASP A 79 13.55 -5.53 6.13
C ASP A 79 12.27 -6.17 6.70
N ASN A 80 11.11 -5.56 6.39
CA ASN A 80 9.81 -6.00 6.86
C ASN A 80 8.82 -6.24 5.71
N THR A 81 9.28 -6.97 4.70
CA THR A 81 8.44 -7.38 3.58
C THR A 81 7.25 -8.18 4.07
N THR A 82 6.04 -7.71 3.75
CA THR A 82 4.78 -8.34 4.17
C THR A 82 3.98 -8.80 2.96
N ALA A 83 3.48 -10.02 2.98
CA ALA A 83 2.55 -10.52 1.97
C ALA A 83 1.18 -10.80 2.60
N TYR A 84 0.11 -10.53 1.86
CA TYR A 84 -1.24 -10.85 2.29
C TYR A 84 -2.09 -11.41 1.15
N ALA A 85 -3.10 -12.18 1.54
CA ALA A 85 -4.18 -12.61 0.67
C ALA A 85 -5.53 -12.27 1.32
N MET A 86 -6.47 -11.79 0.52
CA MET A 86 -7.81 -11.41 0.95
C MET A 86 -8.83 -12.02 0.00
N TRP A 87 -9.78 -12.75 0.56
CA TRP A 87 -10.96 -13.22 -0.16
C TRP A 87 -12.19 -12.45 0.30
N GLN A 88 -12.94 -11.92 -0.65
CA GLN A 88 -14.15 -11.15 -0.41
C GLN A 88 -15.32 -11.76 -1.18
N LEU A 89 -16.42 -11.96 -0.47
CA LEU A 89 -17.71 -12.37 -1.00
C LEU A 89 -18.64 -11.17 -1.00
N VAL A 90 -19.33 -10.92 -2.12
CA VAL A 90 -20.35 -9.88 -2.24
C VAL A 90 -21.63 -10.55 -2.74
N PHE A 91 -22.70 -10.43 -1.95
CA PHE A 91 -24.03 -11.00 -2.18
C PHE A 91 -25.07 -9.90 -2.30
#